data_AF-A0AAV9SX11-F1
#
_entry.id   AF-A0AAV9SX11-F1
#
_cell.length_a   1.000
_cell.length_b   1.000
_cell.length_c   1.000
_cell.angle_alpha   90.00
_cell.angle_beta   90.00
_cell.angle_gamma   90.00
#
_symmetry.space_group_name_H-M   'P 1'
#
loop_
_entity.id
_entity.type
_entity.pdbx_description
1 polymer ?
#
loop_
_entity_poly.entity_id
_entity_poly.type
_entity_poly.pdbx_seq_one_letter_code
_entity_poly.pdbx_strand_id
1 'polypeptide(L)'
;MSRFDVCHPDDLNRPFKSRPDIIVPLLNLTYHDPDLLSPGYYFLAPFKSLVSVPLIYDNNGKPAATDNEGTQHLVWVGSDGLAGTEGHGPHVYDFHVCDYQGSQSSSICMLRGFNDQGNVRGDAVIMDSHYRQVKQVFASGVATSCDLHEFTTANAGTTALVTQYRRRPYDLPGRGLVWLLEGVFQELDIESGRVLFEWKSLDHVAPFESVLTPKQATRSLPWDYFHLNSVEKMPDGNYLVSSRHTSTIFKISARDGTIMWRFGGPLSSFEPMDPPLLFQHHARVLADDGETTRLSVFDNGRRPAMKPERPSAGVILQLNHKSKTVLVERRYSGPGVQYIIKVAGSTLVLPNQNVLVGFGDSACFTEYTSNGTLALKACLKDDTRGTLYRAYKSPWIGRPLSDVALVSFSRTNLSSTAFYVSWNGATEVRQWRVLGASSQSGPFEEVSRVAKGGFETTISTDKHYAAAYVEALSAEGEVLGKSAVAATLVPSEANGPHCDDFWCIESSPCPAAVETGSAVGGVPSPLHVKWRGGCGIGRRLA
;
A
#
# COMPACT_ATOMS: atom_id res chain seq x y z
N MET A 1 30.99 -26.87 6.88
CA MET A 1 30.14 -27.13 5.70
C MET A 1 28.83 -27.75 6.18
N SER A 2 27.72 -27.13 5.75
CA SER A 2 26.31 -27.54 5.85
C SER A 2 25.75 -27.99 7.21
N ARG A 3 25.14 -27.03 7.93
CA ARG A 3 23.97 -27.29 8.79
C ARG A 3 23.02 -26.08 8.71
N PHE A 4 22.35 -25.96 7.58
CA PHE A 4 21.03 -25.33 7.55
C PHE A 4 20.05 -26.48 7.51
N ASP A 5 19.32 -26.68 8.59
CA ASP A 5 18.03 -27.36 8.62
C ASP A 5 17.46 -27.15 10.03
N VAL A 6 16.77 -26.02 10.21
CA VAL A 6 15.78 -25.81 11.28
C VAL A 6 14.57 -25.09 10.65
N CYS A 7 13.40 -25.46 11.14
CA CYS A 7 12.08 -25.52 10.51
C CYS A 7 11.33 -24.20 10.23
N HIS A 8 10.29 -24.35 9.38
CA HIS A 8 9.17 -23.46 9.03
C HIS A 8 9.40 -22.26 8.08
N PRO A 9 8.67 -22.15 6.95
CA PRO A 9 8.63 -20.93 6.13
C PRO A 9 8.01 -19.71 6.85
N ASP A 10 7.42 -19.90 8.04
CA ASP A 10 6.79 -18.82 8.82
C ASP A 10 7.78 -17.98 9.64
N ASP A 11 8.96 -18.51 9.97
CA ASP A 11 9.96 -17.82 10.83
C ASP A 11 10.69 -16.69 10.08
N LEU A 12 10.85 -16.82 8.75
CA LEU A 12 11.42 -15.75 7.91
C LEU A 12 10.57 -14.47 7.92
N ASN A 13 9.28 -14.59 8.20
CA ASN A 13 8.36 -13.44 8.17
C ASN A 13 8.14 -12.81 9.55
N ARG A 14 8.67 -13.39 10.64
CA ARG A 14 8.56 -12.89 12.03
C ARG A 14 9.93 -12.55 12.62
N PRO A 15 10.64 -11.54 12.09
CA PRO A 15 12.06 -11.35 12.38
C PRO A 15 12.36 -10.74 13.77
N PHE A 16 11.37 -10.21 14.49
CA PHE A 16 11.61 -9.35 15.67
C PHE A 16 11.35 -10.05 17.00
N LYS A 17 12.31 -10.01 17.92
CA LYS A 17 12.17 -10.63 19.26
C LYS A 17 11.33 -9.78 20.20
N SER A 18 11.43 -8.45 20.11
CA SER A 18 10.64 -7.50 20.91
C SER A 18 9.18 -7.41 20.47
N ARG A 19 8.89 -7.79 19.22
CA ARG A 19 7.55 -7.79 18.60
C ARG A 19 7.34 -9.06 17.74
N PRO A 20 7.26 -10.25 18.35
CA PRO A 20 7.10 -11.52 17.63
C PRO A 20 5.71 -11.70 16.98
N ASP A 21 4.78 -10.79 17.30
CA ASP A 21 3.47 -10.66 16.68
C ASP A 21 3.52 -10.00 15.30
N ILE A 22 4.59 -9.25 14.98
CA ILE A 22 4.74 -8.56 13.72
C ILE A 22 5.20 -9.54 12.64
N ILE A 23 4.39 -9.64 11.58
CA ILE A 23 4.73 -10.32 10.35
C ILE A 23 5.00 -9.27 9.28
N VAL A 24 6.13 -9.34 8.59
CA VAL A 24 6.54 -8.34 7.59
C VAL A 24 6.76 -9.01 6.26
N PRO A 25 6.21 -8.48 5.14
CA PRO A 25 6.67 -8.91 3.84
C PRO A 25 8.08 -8.34 3.63
N LEU A 26 9.05 -9.21 3.38
CA LEU A 26 10.41 -8.79 3.10
C LEU A 26 10.44 -7.95 1.81
N LEU A 27 11.12 -6.81 1.83
CA LEU A 27 11.37 -6.02 0.62
C LEU A 27 12.73 -6.40 0.05
N ASN A 28 12.75 -7.01 -1.14
CA ASN A 28 13.98 -7.33 -1.85
C ASN A 28 14.50 -6.09 -2.59
N LEU A 29 15.59 -5.50 -2.08
CA LEU A 29 16.30 -4.39 -2.71
C LEU A 29 17.36 -4.94 -3.65
N THR A 30 17.11 -4.78 -4.96
CA THR A 30 18.02 -5.23 -6.03
C THR A 30 18.90 -4.11 -6.58
N TYR A 31 18.55 -2.86 -6.28
CA TYR A 31 19.40 -1.69 -6.48
C TYR A 31 19.06 -0.64 -5.41
N HIS A 32 20.08 0.03 -4.87
CA HIS A 32 19.94 1.05 -3.85
C HIS A 32 21.16 1.97 -3.88
N ASP A 33 20.92 3.25 -4.14
CA ASP A 33 21.89 4.33 -4.04
C ASP A 33 21.31 5.41 -3.09
N PRO A 34 21.70 5.42 -1.81
CA PRO A 34 21.11 6.30 -0.81
C PRO A 34 21.35 7.79 -1.09
N ASP A 35 22.42 8.14 -1.81
CA ASP A 35 22.77 9.54 -2.12
C ASP A 35 21.84 10.13 -3.20
N LEU A 36 21.19 9.27 -3.99
CA LEU A 36 20.25 9.66 -5.04
C LEU A 36 18.78 9.65 -4.56
N LEU A 37 18.48 9.12 -3.38
CA LEU A 37 17.12 9.02 -2.87
C LEU A 37 16.59 10.35 -2.36
N SER A 38 15.32 10.60 -2.64
CA SER A 38 14.56 11.65 -1.99
C SER A 38 14.43 11.35 -0.50
N PRO A 39 14.47 12.35 0.39
CA PRO A 39 14.12 12.15 1.79
C PRO A 39 12.69 11.62 1.98
N GLY A 40 12.43 11.00 3.12
CA GLY A 40 11.09 10.55 3.53
C GLY A 40 10.94 9.04 3.64
N TYR A 41 9.70 8.60 3.73
CA TYR A 41 9.29 7.22 3.98
C TYR A 41 8.40 6.71 2.86
N TYR A 42 8.53 5.42 2.53
CA TYR A 42 7.68 4.72 1.58
C TYR A 42 6.40 4.25 2.28
N PHE A 43 5.25 4.57 1.70
CA PHE A 43 3.93 4.16 2.16
C PHE A 43 3.38 3.11 1.19
N LEU A 44 3.23 1.88 1.68
CA LEU A 44 2.85 0.72 0.87
C LEU A 44 1.63 0.04 1.50
N ALA A 45 0.71 -0.43 0.65
CA ALA A 45 -0.46 -1.21 1.07
C ALA A 45 -0.60 -2.44 0.17
N PRO A 46 0.16 -3.52 0.44
CA PRO A 46 0.03 -4.77 -0.29
C PRO A 46 -1.36 -5.40 -0.14
N PHE A 47 -1.83 -5.99 -1.24
CA PHE A 47 -3.00 -6.87 -1.24
C PHE A 47 -2.77 -8.07 -2.16
N LYS A 48 -3.57 -9.13 -1.98
CA LYS A 48 -3.27 -10.47 -2.52
C LYS A 48 -1.86 -10.94 -2.14
N SER A 49 -1.44 -10.53 -0.94
CA SER A 49 -0.13 -10.80 -0.38
C SER A 49 -0.30 -11.60 0.90
N LEU A 50 0.73 -12.37 1.29
CA LEU A 50 0.78 -13.04 2.60
C LEU A 50 0.51 -12.05 3.75
N VAL A 51 1.05 -10.84 3.63
CA VAL A 51 0.82 -9.74 4.55
C VAL A 51 0.09 -8.62 3.82
N SER A 52 -1.19 -8.42 4.15
CA SER A 52 -2.05 -7.41 3.53
C SER A 52 -2.44 -6.30 4.50
N VAL A 53 -1.44 -5.58 5.01
CA VAL A 53 -1.61 -4.46 5.95
C VAL A 53 -0.85 -3.24 5.42
N PRO A 54 -1.16 -2.01 5.89
CA PRO A 54 -0.39 -0.85 5.50
C PRO A 54 0.97 -0.85 6.20
N LEU A 55 2.00 -0.46 5.45
CA LEU A 55 3.41 -0.57 5.83
C LEU A 55 4.15 0.73 5.51
N ILE A 56 4.99 1.17 6.44
CA ILE A 56 5.91 2.29 6.26
C ILE A 56 7.34 1.76 6.33
N TYR A 57 8.16 2.10 5.33
CA TYR A 57 9.59 1.79 5.27
C TYR A 57 10.43 3.05 5.12
N ASP A 58 11.64 3.08 5.66
CA ASP A 58 12.58 4.21 5.50
C ASP A 58 13.53 4.03 4.31
N ASN A 59 14.39 5.01 4.04
CA ASN A 59 15.41 4.93 2.99
C ASN A 59 16.64 4.08 3.35
N ASN A 60 16.80 3.70 4.61
CA ASN A 60 18.05 3.18 5.17
C ASN A 60 18.20 1.66 4.99
N GLY A 61 17.43 1.06 4.09
CA GLY A 61 17.60 -0.32 3.70
C GLY A 61 19.00 -0.60 3.17
N LYS A 62 19.43 -1.86 3.24
CA LYS A 62 20.67 -2.31 2.61
C LYS A 62 20.35 -3.33 1.53
N PRO A 63 20.95 -3.24 0.32
CA PRO A 63 20.83 -4.31 -0.67
C PRO A 63 21.48 -5.59 -0.15
N ALA A 64 21.02 -6.73 -0.66
CA ALA A 64 21.57 -8.04 -0.33
C ALA A 64 23.06 -8.09 -0.69
N ALA A 65 23.96 -8.09 0.30
CA ALA A 65 25.36 -8.43 0.06
C ALA A 65 25.42 -9.95 -0.07
N THR A 66 25.26 -10.45 -1.30
CA THR A 66 25.41 -11.85 -1.76
C THR A 66 25.09 -12.91 -0.70
N ASP A 67 23.94 -13.56 -0.82
CA ASP A 67 23.40 -14.64 0.04
C ASP A 67 22.68 -14.27 1.35
N ASN A 68 22.69 -12.99 1.75
CA ASN A 68 21.79 -12.46 2.79
C ASN A 68 20.78 -11.46 2.23
N GLU A 69 19.53 -11.58 2.67
CA GLU A 69 18.39 -10.79 2.19
C GLU A 69 18.60 -9.29 2.48
N GLY A 70 18.65 -8.47 1.43
CA GLY A 70 18.61 -7.03 1.58
C GLY A 70 17.26 -6.64 2.14
N THR A 71 17.21 -5.95 3.27
CA THR A 71 15.97 -5.55 3.93
C THR A 71 15.90 -4.04 3.99
N GLN A 72 14.76 -3.48 3.61
CA GLN A 72 14.41 -2.11 3.97
C GLN A 72 13.98 -2.08 5.43
N HIS A 73 14.38 -1.06 6.18
CA HIS A 73 13.95 -0.99 7.58
C HIS A 73 12.46 -0.66 7.63
N LEU A 74 11.71 -1.61 8.19
CA LEU A 74 10.35 -1.33 8.62
C LEU A 74 10.38 -0.17 9.61
N VAL A 75 9.42 0.74 9.48
CA VAL A 75 9.19 1.84 10.42
C VAL A 75 7.89 1.60 11.14
N TRP A 76 6.84 1.27 10.39
CA TRP A 76 5.52 1.02 10.92
C TRP A 76 4.84 -0.11 10.17
N VAL A 77 4.19 -0.98 10.92
CA VAL A 77 3.19 -1.91 10.41
C VAL A 77 1.88 -1.61 11.11
N GLY A 78 0.79 -1.53 10.34
CA GLY A 78 -0.54 -1.53 10.91
C GLY A 78 -0.88 -2.93 11.45
N SER A 79 -1.23 -3.04 12.74
CA SER A 79 -1.82 -4.25 13.31
C SER A 79 -3.23 -3.95 13.88
N ASP A 80 -4.08 -4.98 13.85
CA ASP A 80 -5.41 -5.06 14.50
C ASP A 80 -6.62 -4.56 13.69
N GLY A 81 -6.71 -4.88 12.39
CA GLY A 81 -8.02 -4.72 11.73
C GLY A 81 -8.19 -5.15 10.27
N LEU A 82 -7.14 -5.47 9.51
CA LEU A 82 -7.28 -5.59 8.05
C LEU A 82 -6.50 -6.76 7.44
N ALA A 83 -6.29 -7.84 8.19
CA ALA A 83 -5.79 -9.09 7.62
C ALA A 83 -6.91 -9.71 6.76
N GLY A 84 -7.03 -9.26 5.52
CA GLY A 84 -7.95 -9.86 4.55
C GLY A 84 -7.47 -11.25 4.15
N THR A 85 -8.28 -12.27 4.37
CA THR A 85 -8.01 -13.63 3.88
C THR A 85 -8.28 -13.71 2.37
N GLU A 86 -7.41 -14.42 1.64
CA GLU A 86 -7.66 -14.87 0.25
C GLU A 86 -8.09 -13.77 -0.76
N GLY A 87 -7.54 -12.56 -0.64
CA GLY A 87 -7.76 -11.50 -1.65
C GLY A 87 -9.18 -10.90 -1.67
N HIS A 88 -10.02 -11.24 -0.69
CA HIS A 88 -11.39 -10.74 -0.57
C HIS A 88 -11.51 -9.53 0.38
N GLY A 89 -10.56 -9.34 1.30
CA GLY A 89 -10.48 -8.17 2.18
C GLY A 89 -10.96 -8.44 3.62
N PRO A 90 -11.04 -7.38 4.45
CA PRO A 90 -10.81 -5.99 4.08
C PRO A 90 -9.31 -5.73 3.83
N HIS A 91 -9.00 -5.01 2.75
CA HIS A 91 -7.63 -4.62 2.38
C HIS A 91 -7.46 -3.10 2.49
N VAL A 92 -6.22 -2.63 2.64
CA VAL A 92 -5.88 -1.22 2.51
C VAL A 92 -5.49 -0.87 1.07
N TYR A 93 -5.94 0.29 0.62
CA TYR A 93 -5.58 0.92 -0.64
C TYR A 93 -5.27 2.39 -0.41
N ASP A 94 -4.60 3.01 -1.37
CA ASP A 94 -4.35 4.45 -1.40
C ASP A 94 -3.75 5.01 -0.09
N PHE A 95 -2.80 4.28 0.50
CA PHE A 95 -2.15 4.62 1.76
C PHE A 95 -1.06 5.68 1.55
N HIS A 96 -1.30 6.91 1.99
CA HIS A 96 -0.39 8.05 1.79
C HIS A 96 -0.56 9.11 2.88
N VAL A 97 0.39 10.04 2.95
CA VAL A 97 0.28 11.25 3.79
C VAL A 97 -0.64 12.26 3.12
N CYS A 98 -1.50 12.91 3.91
CA CYS A 98 -2.45 13.89 3.45
C CYS A 98 -2.57 15.07 4.43
N ASP A 99 -3.24 16.13 3.97
CA ASP A 99 -3.58 17.29 4.79
C ASP A 99 -4.92 17.07 5.47
N TYR A 100 -5.06 17.50 6.72
CA TYR A 100 -6.34 17.45 7.43
C TYR A 100 -6.50 18.66 8.34
N GLN A 101 -7.64 19.35 8.24
CA GLN A 101 -7.96 20.54 9.04
C GLN A 101 -6.85 21.61 9.04
N GLY A 102 -6.26 21.89 7.87
CA GLY A 102 -5.20 22.89 7.70
C GLY A 102 -3.82 22.45 8.20
N SER A 103 -3.71 21.28 8.81
CA SER A 103 -2.42 20.72 9.22
C SER A 103 -1.78 20.02 8.03
N GLN A 104 -0.66 20.57 7.57
CA GLN A 104 0.03 20.08 6.38
C GLN A 104 0.80 18.80 6.67
N SER A 105 0.56 17.77 5.86
CA SER A 105 1.28 16.49 5.89
C SER A 105 1.42 15.86 7.29
N SER A 106 0.43 16.07 8.15
CA SER A 106 0.42 15.59 9.54
C SER A 106 -0.54 14.41 9.75
N SER A 107 -1.18 13.96 8.67
CA SER A 107 -2.16 12.89 8.70
C SER A 107 -1.86 11.84 7.64
N ILE A 108 -2.35 10.63 7.88
CA ILE A 108 -2.33 9.53 6.93
C ILE A 108 -3.74 9.34 6.41
N CYS A 109 -3.89 9.25 5.10
CA CYS A 109 -5.12 8.91 4.41
C CYS A 109 -5.01 7.49 3.83
N MET A 110 -6.11 6.74 3.90
CA MET A 110 -6.20 5.43 3.29
C MET A 110 -7.65 5.04 3.00
N LEU A 111 -7.82 4.09 2.08
CA LEU A 111 -9.07 3.39 1.83
C LEU A 111 -9.00 1.98 2.40
N ARG A 112 -10.10 1.51 2.97
CA ARG A 112 -10.23 0.14 3.49
C ARG A 112 -11.47 -0.50 2.92
N GLY A 113 -11.39 -1.73 2.43
CA GLY A 113 -12.61 -2.41 2.03
C GLY A 113 -12.43 -3.77 1.37
N PHE A 114 -13.56 -4.36 1.01
CA PHE A 114 -13.62 -5.69 0.40
C PHE A 114 -13.59 -5.58 -1.12
N ASN A 115 -12.71 -6.35 -1.75
CA ASN A 115 -12.53 -6.32 -3.20
C ASN A 115 -13.51 -7.27 -3.88
N ASP A 116 -14.30 -6.74 -4.81
CA ASP A 116 -15.19 -7.48 -5.70
C ASP A 116 -14.80 -7.18 -7.16
N GLN A 117 -13.96 -8.05 -7.72
CA GLN A 117 -13.55 -8.02 -9.13
C GLN A 117 -12.95 -6.69 -9.61
N GLY A 118 -12.17 -6.03 -8.75
CA GLY A 118 -11.47 -4.79 -9.10
C GLY A 118 -12.17 -3.51 -8.68
N ASN A 119 -13.38 -3.58 -8.11
CA ASN A 119 -13.98 -2.47 -7.37
C ASN A 119 -14.06 -2.84 -5.89
N VAL A 120 -14.01 -1.85 -5.02
CA VAL A 120 -14.08 -2.08 -3.57
C VAL A 120 -15.34 -1.49 -2.99
N ARG A 121 -15.85 -2.15 -1.96
CA ARG A 121 -16.83 -1.58 -1.04
C ARG A 121 -16.16 -1.36 0.29
N GLY A 122 -15.92 -0.10 0.60
CA GLY A 122 -15.15 0.32 1.76
C GLY A 122 -15.53 1.67 2.31
N ASP A 123 -14.62 2.17 3.13
CA ASP A 123 -14.61 3.50 3.76
C ASP A 123 -13.22 4.11 3.63
N ALA A 124 -13.16 5.44 3.64
CA ALA A 124 -11.91 6.19 3.73
C ALA A 124 -11.62 6.57 5.19
N VAL A 125 -10.35 6.59 5.56
CA VAL A 125 -9.88 6.84 6.92
C VAL A 125 -8.77 7.87 6.92
N ILE A 126 -8.83 8.77 7.90
CA ILE A 126 -7.76 9.71 8.24
C ILE A 126 -7.22 9.36 9.62
N MET A 127 -5.91 9.21 9.73
CA MET A 127 -5.19 8.96 10.99
C MET A 127 -4.26 10.13 11.33
N ASP A 128 -4.09 10.40 12.62
CA ASP A 128 -3.12 11.39 13.12
C ASP A 128 -1.69 10.81 13.21
N SER A 129 -0.73 11.65 13.59
CA SER A 129 0.67 11.26 13.84
C SER A 129 0.85 10.22 14.95
N HIS A 130 -0.17 10.00 15.77
CA HIS A 130 -0.19 8.98 16.82
C HIS A 130 -0.78 7.65 16.34
N TYR A 131 -1.05 7.53 15.04
CA TYR A 131 -1.70 6.39 14.40
C TYR A 131 -3.09 6.11 14.96
N ARG A 132 -3.83 7.14 15.39
CA ARG A 132 -5.25 7.02 15.75
C ARG A 132 -6.12 7.44 14.59
N GLN A 133 -7.17 6.67 14.30
CA GLN A 133 -8.22 7.12 13.39
C GLN A 133 -8.92 8.34 14.00
N VAL A 134 -8.79 9.49 13.33
CA VAL A 134 -9.43 10.76 13.72
C VAL A 134 -10.66 11.06 12.89
N LYS A 135 -10.75 10.50 11.67
CA LYS A 135 -11.91 10.65 10.81
C LYS A 135 -12.18 9.41 9.98
N GLN A 136 -13.46 9.15 9.76
CA GLN A 136 -13.96 8.20 8.77
C GLN A 136 -14.80 8.98 7.76
N VAL A 137 -14.58 8.71 6.47
CA VAL A 137 -15.26 9.37 5.36
C VAL A 137 -15.96 8.31 4.52
N PHE A 138 -17.26 8.54 4.28
CA PHE A 138 -18.07 7.72 3.39
C PHE A 138 -18.50 8.56 2.20
N ALA A 139 -18.51 7.91 1.05
CA ALA A 139 -19.20 8.43 -0.11
C ALA A 139 -20.71 8.46 0.17
N SER A 140 -21.43 9.46 -0.36
CA SER A 140 -22.86 9.68 -0.09
C SER A 140 -23.74 9.11 -1.22
N GLY A 141 -25.01 8.81 -0.93
CA GLY A 141 -26.00 8.30 -1.89
C GLY A 141 -26.46 6.87 -1.61
N VAL A 142 -26.96 6.18 -2.65
CA VAL A 142 -27.63 4.86 -2.55
C VAL A 142 -26.73 3.75 -2.00
N ALA A 143 -25.42 3.88 -2.18
CA ALA A 143 -24.42 3.05 -1.53
C ALA A 143 -23.46 3.96 -0.79
N THR A 144 -23.49 3.91 0.55
CA THR A 144 -22.59 4.68 1.42
C THR A 144 -21.24 4.00 1.51
N SER A 145 -20.53 3.92 0.39
CA SER A 145 -19.29 3.16 0.29
C SER A 145 -18.33 3.79 -0.70
N CYS A 146 -17.07 3.90 -0.28
CA CYS A 146 -15.97 4.35 -1.13
C CYS A 146 -15.38 3.15 -1.88
N ASP A 147 -15.02 3.40 -3.12
CA ASP A 147 -14.23 2.49 -3.94
C ASP A 147 -12.71 2.77 -3.75
N LEU A 148 -11.86 1.79 -4.09
CA LEU A 148 -10.42 1.80 -3.82
C LEU A 148 -9.61 2.82 -4.63
N HIS A 149 -10.17 3.34 -5.72
CA HIS A 149 -9.37 3.99 -6.76
C HIS A 149 -8.90 5.40 -6.39
N GLU A 150 -9.64 6.14 -5.56
CA GLU A 150 -9.20 7.47 -5.11
C GLU A 150 -9.79 7.83 -3.74
N PHE A 151 -8.90 8.21 -2.83
CA PHE A 151 -9.22 9.04 -1.68
C PHE A 151 -8.12 10.09 -1.54
N THR A 152 -8.43 11.35 -1.80
CA THR A 152 -7.45 12.43 -1.58
C THR A 152 -8.12 13.63 -0.94
N THR A 153 -7.37 14.36 -0.15
CA THR A 153 -7.83 15.58 0.51
C THR A 153 -7.55 16.80 -0.35
N ALA A 154 -8.46 17.76 -0.37
CA ALA A 154 -8.31 19.03 -1.06
C ALA A 154 -8.62 20.21 -0.12
N ASN A 155 -8.36 21.43 -0.60
CA ASN A 155 -8.62 22.68 0.14
C ASN A 155 -8.02 22.65 1.56
N ALA A 156 -6.73 22.35 1.64
CA ALA A 156 -5.97 22.21 2.90
C ALA A 156 -6.62 21.21 3.89
N GLY A 157 -7.17 20.11 3.39
CA GLY A 157 -7.70 19.04 4.23
C GLY A 157 -9.11 19.29 4.77
N THR A 158 -9.89 20.15 4.13
CA THR A 158 -11.29 20.42 4.49
C THR A 158 -12.29 19.65 3.63
N THR A 159 -11.92 19.30 2.41
CA THR A 159 -12.74 18.48 1.50
C THR A 159 -12.00 17.22 1.08
N ALA A 160 -12.75 16.20 0.68
CA ALA A 160 -12.20 14.94 0.18
C ALA A 160 -12.83 14.56 -1.16
N LEU A 161 -11.99 14.01 -2.04
CA LEU A 161 -12.42 13.32 -3.25
C LEU A 161 -12.52 11.83 -2.96
N VAL A 162 -13.66 11.22 -3.32
CA VAL A 162 -13.87 9.77 -3.22
C VAL A 162 -14.53 9.23 -4.49
N THR A 163 -14.22 7.99 -4.86
CA THR A 163 -14.85 7.30 -5.98
C THR A 163 -15.92 6.30 -5.52
N GLN A 164 -16.87 6.02 -6.41
CA GLN A 164 -17.86 4.95 -6.26
C GLN A 164 -18.13 4.30 -7.63
N TYR A 165 -18.62 3.06 -7.60
CA TYR A 165 -19.16 2.40 -8.78
C TYR A 165 -20.62 2.00 -8.58
N ARG A 166 -21.47 2.33 -9.55
CA ARG A 166 -22.91 2.08 -9.49
C ARG A 166 -23.34 1.17 -10.65
N ARG A 167 -24.09 0.11 -10.34
CA ARG A 167 -24.68 -0.75 -11.38
C ARG A 167 -25.94 -0.07 -11.91
N ARG A 168 -26.00 0.22 -13.21
CA ARG A 168 -27.10 0.95 -13.84
C ARG A 168 -27.69 0.16 -15.00
N PRO A 169 -29.03 0.01 -15.09
CA PRO A 169 -29.65 -0.45 -16.33
C PRO A 169 -29.47 0.62 -17.42
N TYR A 170 -29.22 0.18 -18.65
CA TYR A 170 -29.00 1.06 -19.80
C TYR A 170 -29.55 0.39 -21.06
N ASP A 171 -30.26 1.15 -21.90
CA ASP A 171 -30.72 0.65 -23.20
C ASP A 171 -29.63 0.88 -24.25
N LEU A 172 -28.88 -0.17 -24.57
CA LEU A 172 -27.72 -0.08 -25.45
C LEU A 172 -28.17 -0.29 -26.91
N PRO A 173 -27.94 0.69 -27.82
CA PRO A 173 -28.32 0.56 -29.22
C PRO A 173 -27.78 -0.75 -29.84
N GLY A 174 -28.67 -1.50 -30.50
CA GLY A 174 -28.35 -2.77 -31.14
C GLY A 174 -28.22 -3.98 -30.21
N ARG A 175 -28.30 -3.81 -28.88
CA ARG A 175 -28.25 -4.92 -27.90
C ARG A 175 -29.45 -4.94 -26.95
N GLY A 176 -30.16 -3.83 -26.80
CA GLY A 176 -31.30 -3.66 -25.89
C GLY A 176 -30.86 -3.41 -24.45
N LEU A 177 -31.76 -3.70 -23.50
CA LEU A 177 -31.53 -3.46 -22.08
C LEU A 177 -30.36 -4.30 -21.53
N VAL A 178 -29.35 -3.62 -21.01
CA VAL A 178 -28.15 -4.20 -20.39
C VAL A 178 -27.85 -3.53 -19.05
N TRP A 179 -26.83 -4.01 -18.35
CA TRP A 179 -26.30 -3.40 -17.13
C TRP A 179 -24.89 -2.88 -17.35
N LEU A 180 -24.68 -1.62 -17.02
CA LEU A 180 -23.38 -0.94 -17.04
C LEU A 180 -22.89 -0.71 -15.61
N LEU A 181 -21.57 -0.61 -15.46
CA LEU A 181 -20.95 -0.09 -14.26
C LEU A 181 -20.58 1.38 -14.50
N GLU A 182 -21.32 2.27 -13.85
CA GLU A 182 -21.12 3.71 -13.85
C GLU A 182 -20.00 4.08 -12.88
N GLY A 183 -19.03 4.88 -13.34
CA GLY A 183 -18.02 5.49 -12.48
C GLY A 183 -18.54 6.81 -11.93
N VAL A 184 -18.42 7.02 -10.62
CA VAL A 184 -18.86 8.23 -9.93
C VAL A 184 -17.72 8.75 -9.07
N PHE A 185 -17.54 10.06 -9.02
CA PHE A 185 -16.76 10.68 -7.95
C PHE A 185 -17.54 11.78 -7.26
N GLN A 186 -17.18 12.02 -6.01
CA GLN A 186 -17.74 13.09 -5.20
C GLN A 186 -16.62 13.93 -4.59
N GLU A 187 -16.83 15.24 -4.54
CA GLU A 187 -16.16 16.09 -3.55
C GLU A 187 -17.10 16.25 -2.36
N LEU A 188 -16.58 15.96 -1.17
CA LEU A 188 -17.33 16.00 0.09
C LEU A 188 -16.66 16.99 1.04
N ASP A 189 -17.45 17.72 1.81
CA ASP A 189 -16.96 18.34 3.04
C ASP A 189 -16.66 17.23 4.05
N ILE A 190 -15.41 17.15 4.53
CA ILE A 190 -14.96 16.04 5.38
C ILE A 190 -15.74 16.02 6.70
N GLU A 191 -16.02 17.19 7.28
CA GLU A 191 -16.62 17.24 8.61
C GLU A 191 -18.09 16.87 8.62
N SER A 192 -18.88 17.49 7.76
CA SER A 192 -20.33 17.30 7.66
C SER A 192 -20.74 16.11 6.80
N GLY A 193 -19.85 15.59 5.95
CA GLY A 193 -20.18 14.58 4.93
C GLY A 193 -21.06 15.11 3.80
N ARG A 194 -21.26 16.43 3.71
CA ARG A 194 -22.08 17.06 2.66
C ARG A 194 -21.39 16.93 1.31
N VAL A 195 -22.12 16.44 0.32
CA VAL A 195 -21.69 16.43 -1.08
C VAL A 195 -21.64 17.87 -1.61
N LEU A 196 -20.45 18.31 -2.01
CA LEU A 196 -20.21 19.60 -2.65
C LEU A 196 -20.29 19.49 -4.17
N PHE A 197 -19.87 18.35 -4.72
CA PHE A 197 -19.93 18.04 -6.13
C PHE A 197 -20.09 16.53 -6.34
N GLU A 198 -20.91 16.11 -7.32
CA GLU A 198 -21.03 14.72 -7.75
C GLU A 198 -21.01 14.68 -9.28
N TRP A 199 -20.20 13.78 -9.83
CA TRP A 199 -20.13 13.56 -11.28
C TRP A 199 -20.32 12.09 -11.59
N LYS A 200 -21.15 11.80 -12.60
CA LYS A 200 -21.52 10.44 -13.01
C LYS A 200 -21.13 10.22 -14.45
N SER A 201 -20.37 9.16 -14.72
CA SER A 201 -19.85 8.93 -16.06
C SER A 201 -20.94 8.80 -17.13
N LEU A 202 -22.12 8.23 -16.81
CA LEU A 202 -23.19 8.02 -17.79
C LEU A 202 -23.92 9.31 -18.20
N ASP A 203 -23.81 10.38 -17.41
CA ASP A 203 -24.39 11.67 -17.75
C ASP A 203 -23.54 12.43 -18.79
N HIS A 204 -22.28 12.02 -19.00
CA HIS A 204 -21.28 12.80 -19.74
C HIS A 204 -20.45 12.01 -20.77
N VAL A 205 -20.30 10.69 -20.60
CA VAL A 205 -19.45 9.83 -21.44
C VAL A 205 -20.27 8.65 -21.94
N ALA A 206 -20.39 8.54 -23.26
CA ALA A 206 -21.21 7.52 -23.87
C ALA A 206 -20.51 6.16 -23.83
N PRO A 207 -21.24 5.03 -23.67
CA PRO A 207 -20.62 3.71 -23.61
C PRO A 207 -19.75 3.33 -24.82
N PHE A 208 -20.05 3.87 -26.00
CA PHE A 208 -19.27 3.61 -27.22
C PHE A 208 -17.86 4.24 -27.20
N GLU A 209 -17.59 5.20 -26.30
CA GLU A 209 -16.25 5.75 -26.10
C GLU A 209 -15.30 4.74 -25.45
N SER A 210 -15.84 3.66 -24.86
CA SER A 210 -15.04 2.55 -24.35
C SER A 210 -14.26 1.88 -25.47
N VAL A 211 -12.98 1.64 -25.25
CA VAL A 211 -12.16 0.83 -26.17
C VAL A 211 -12.43 -0.67 -25.98
N LEU A 212 -13.21 -1.06 -24.97
CA LEU A 212 -13.65 -2.43 -24.75
C LEU A 212 -15.05 -2.65 -25.32
N THR A 213 -15.30 -3.83 -25.88
CA THR A 213 -16.66 -4.27 -26.21
C THR A 213 -17.24 -5.14 -25.09
N PRO A 214 -18.55 -5.03 -24.79
CA PRO A 214 -19.17 -5.83 -23.74
C PRO A 214 -19.17 -7.32 -24.11
N LYS A 215 -18.38 -8.14 -23.40
CA LYS A 215 -18.53 -9.61 -23.47
C LYS A 215 -19.82 -10.04 -22.79
N GLN A 216 -20.01 -9.56 -21.56
CA GLN A 216 -21.24 -9.66 -20.77
C GLN A 216 -21.69 -8.25 -20.38
N ALA A 217 -22.97 -8.12 -20.04
CA ALA A 217 -23.54 -6.87 -19.53
C ALA A 217 -24.80 -7.18 -18.71
N THR A 218 -24.67 -8.13 -17.79
CA THR A 218 -25.77 -8.62 -16.93
C THR A 218 -25.74 -7.89 -15.59
N ARG A 219 -26.80 -8.02 -14.79
CA ARG A 219 -26.84 -7.39 -13.46
C ARG A 219 -25.71 -7.86 -12.54
N SER A 220 -25.35 -9.15 -12.60
CA SER A 220 -24.29 -9.74 -11.78
C SER A 220 -22.90 -9.37 -12.31
N LEU A 221 -22.74 -9.30 -13.63
CA LEU A 221 -21.51 -8.96 -14.34
C LEU A 221 -21.78 -7.79 -15.30
N PRO A 222 -21.94 -6.56 -14.76
CA PRO A 222 -22.21 -5.39 -15.57
C PRO A 222 -21.02 -5.07 -16.46
N TRP A 223 -21.27 -4.45 -17.60
CA TRP A 223 -20.18 -3.97 -18.45
C TRP A 223 -19.57 -2.72 -17.83
N ASP A 224 -18.34 -2.89 -17.36
CA ASP A 224 -17.49 -1.78 -16.94
C ASP A 224 -16.92 -1.07 -18.16
N TYR A 225 -17.65 -0.07 -18.65
CA TYR A 225 -17.30 0.65 -19.88
C TYR A 225 -16.31 1.79 -19.62
N PHE A 226 -16.31 2.35 -18.41
CA PHE A 226 -15.56 3.55 -18.05
C PHE A 226 -14.36 3.25 -17.14
N HIS A 227 -14.52 2.51 -16.05
CA HIS A 227 -13.43 2.21 -15.10
C HIS A 227 -12.61 3.44 -14.67
N LEU A 228 -13.24 4.27 -13.84
CA LEU A 228 -12.64 5.43 -13.18
C LEU A 228 -11.51 5.02 -12.23
N ASN A 229 -10.29 5.51 -12.45
CA ASN A 229 -9.12 5.04 -11.67
C ASN A 229 -8.23 6.10 -11.02
N SER A 230 -8.50 7.37 -11.28
CA SER A 230 -7.95 8.47 -10.49
C SER A 230 -8.79 9.72 -10.70
N VAL A 231 -8.85 10.54 -9.65
CA VAL A 231 -9.45 11.87 -9.63
C VAL A 231 -8.51 12.80 -8.89
N GLU A 232 -8.35 14.02 -9.39
CA GLU A 232 -7.61 15.07 -8.69
C GLU A 232 -8.33 16.39 -8.85
N LYS A 233 -8.36 17.19 -7.78
CA LYS A 233 -8.81 18.58 -7.85
C LYS A 233 -7.64 19.45 -8.32
N MET A 234 -7.82 20.08 -9.47
CA MET A 234 -6.82 20.92 -10.10
C MET A 234 -6.71 22.29 -9.39
N PRO A 235 -5.58 23.02 -9.56
CA PRO A 235 -5.41 24.36 -8.98
C PRO A 235 -6.47 25.39 -9.38
N ASP A 236 -7.07 25.24 -10.57
CA ASP A 236 -8.16 26.09 -11.07
C ASP A 236 -9.55 25.68 -10.53
N GLY A 237 -9.59 24.69 -9.63
CA GLY A 237 -10.79 24.16 -8.99
C GLY A 237 -11.54 23.10 -9.80
N ASN A 238 -11.15 22.85 -11.06
CA ASN A 238 -11.73 21.80 -11.89
C ASN A 238 -11.18 20.42 -11.51
N TYR A 239 -11.63 19.35 -12.18
CA TYR A 239 -11.21 18.00 -11.87
C TYR A 239 -10.47 17.35 -13.03
N LEU A 240 -9.35 16.70 -12.74
CA LEU A 240 -8.68 15.78 -13.64
C LEU A 240 -9.18 14.37 -13.34
N VAL A 241 -9.64 13.64 -14.35
CA VAL A 241 -10.20 12.29 -14.21
C VAL A 241 -9.57 11.34 -15.22
N SER A 242 -9.12 10.17 -14.76
CA SER A 242 -8.62 9.12 -15.65
C SER A 242 -9.59 7.94 -15.72
N SER A 243 -9.86 7.51 -16.95
CA SER A 243 -10.65 6.32 -17.27
C SER A 243 -9.76 5.29 -17.96
N ARG A 244 -9.67 4.11 -17.33
CA ARG A 244 -8.92 2.98 -17.89
C ARG A 244 -9.58 2.47 -19.17
N HIS A 245 -10.91 2.30 -19.18
CA HIS A 245 -11.59 1.59 -20.26
C HIS A 245 -11.98 2.45 -21.46
N THR A 246 -11.83 3.77 -21.40
CA THR A 246 -11.81 4.64 -22.60
C THR A 246 -10.38 4.97 -23.06
N SER A 247 -9.36 4.63 -22.26
CA SER A 247 -7.97 5.10 -22.42
C SER A 247 -7.90 6.64 -22.56
N THR A 248 -8.66 7.35 -21.72
CA THR A 248 -8.79 8.81 -21.79
C THR A 248 -8.59 9.46 -20.42
N ILE A 249 -7.93 10.61 -20.43
CA ILE A 249 -7.88 11.56 -19.31
C ILE A 249 -8.79 12.74 -19.65
N PHE A 250 -9.64 13.14 -18.71
CA PHE A 250 -10.63 14.20 -18.87
C PHE A 250 -10.32 15.35 -17.93
N LYS A 251 -10.51 16.59 -18.38
CA LYS A 251 -10.72 17.74 -17.49
C LYS A 251 -12.20 18.05 -17.42
N ILE A 252 -12.72 18.14 -16.21
CA ILE A 252 -14.15 18.30 -15.92
C ILE A 252 -14.37 19.61 -15.19
N SER A 253 -15.30 20.42 -15.69
CA SER A 253 -15.73 21.67 -15.09
C SER A 253 -16.37 21.42 -13.72
N ALA A 254 -15.86 22.08 -12.68
CA ALA A 254 -16.46 22.02 -11.35
C ALA A 254 -17.78 22.80 -11.23
N ARG A 255 -18.16 23.57 -12.25
CA ARG A 255 -19.39 24.38 -12.26
C ARG A 255 -20.62 23.56 -12.63
N ASP A 256 -20.47 22.67 -13.61
CA ASP A 256 -21.59 22.00 -14.27
C ASP A 256 -21.28 20.56 -14.72
N GLY A 257 -20.07 20.05 -14.43
CA GLY A 257 -19.67 18.70 -14.82
C GLY A 257 -19.36 18.52 -16.30
N THR A 258 -19.34 19.60 -17.10
CA THR A 258 -19.01 19.51 -18.52
C THR A 258 -17.57 19.08 -18.74
N ILE A 259 -17.34 18.26 -19.77
CA ILE A 259 -15.99 17.85 -20.17
C ILE A 259 -15.35 18.99 -20.97
N MET A 260 -14.30 19.60 -20.41
CA MET A 260 -13.58 20.71 -21.02
C MET A 260 -12.63 20.23 -22.12
N TRP A 261 -11.94 19.11 -21.90
CA TRP A 261 -11.13 18.43 -22.90
C TRP A 261 -10.95 16.96 -22.58
N ARG A 262 -10.59 16.19 -23.61
CA ARG A 262 -10.25 14.76 -23.57
C ARG A 262 -8.83 14.59 -24.09
N PHE A 263 -7.99 13.84 -23.39
CA PHE A 263 -6.68 13.44 -23.88
C PHE A 263 -6.61 11.91 -24.00
N GLY A 264 -6.41 11.43 -25.22
CA GLY A 264 -6.45 10.00 -25.55
C GLY A 264 -7.85 9.48 -25.88
N GLY A 265 -7.93 8.19 -26.22
CA GLY A 265 -9.17 7.54 -26.63
C GLY A 265 -9.72 8.02 -27.98
N PRO A 266 -10.92 7.55 -28.37
CA PRO A 266 -11.49 7.77 -29.69
C PRO A 266 -11.92 9.21 -29.97
N LEU A 267 -12.19 10.02 -28.94
CA LEU A 267 -12.69 11.40 -29.05
C LEU A 267 -11.69 12.43 -28.47
N SER A 268 -10.39 12.17 -28.61
CA SER A 268 -9.34 13.07 -28.13
C SER A 268 -9.50 14.50 -28.67
N SER A 269 -9.28 15.49 -27.81
CA SER A 269 -9.21 16.92 -28.15
C SER A 269 -7.82 17.35 -28.62
N PHE A 270 -6.84 16.44 -28.56
CA PHE A 270 -5.45 16.63 -28.94
C PHE A 270 -5.07 15.67 -30.06
N GLU A 271 -4.07 16.07 -30.84
CA GLU A 271 -3.40 15.22 -31.82
C GLU A 271 -2.93 13.90 -31.19
N PRO A 272 -2.98 12.78 -31.94
CA PRO A 272 -2.55 11.49 -31.43
C PRO A 272 -1.09 11.53 -30.96
N MET A 273 -0.85 11.04 -29.75
CA MET A 273 0.49 10.78 -29.22
C MET A 273 0.97 9.39 -29.68
N ASP A 274 2.25 9.27 -30.02
CA ASP A 274 2.91 7.98 -30.30
C ASP A 274 4.04 7.69 -29.30
N PRO A 275 4.00 6.56 -28.58
CA PRO A 275 2.89 5.61 -28.50
C PRO A 275 1.72 6.16 -27.66
N PRO A 276 0.45 5.82 -27.96
CA PRO A 276 -0.69 6.31 -27.21
C PRO A 276 -0.74 5.74 -25.80
N LEU A 277 -1.38 6.47 -24.86
CA LEU A 277 -1.71 5.92 -23.54
C LEU A 277 -2.70 4.77 -23.68
N LEU A 278 -2.47 3.70 -22.92
CA LEU A 278 -3.28 2.50 -22.98
C LEU A 278 -3.58 1.98 -21.57
N PHE A 279 -4.86 2.02 -21.18
CA PHE A 279 -5.34 1.59 -19.86
C PHE A 279 -4.59 2.27 -18.70
N GLN A 280 -4.25 3.54 -18.89
CA GLN A 280 -3.44 4.33 -17.97
C GLN A 280 -4.07 4.47 -16.59
N HIS A 281 -3.24 4.67 -15.56
CA HIS A 281 -3.62 4.89 -14.16
C HIS A 281 -2.92 6.13 -13.58
N HIS A 282 -3.45 6.61 -12.45
CA HIS A 282 -2.81 7.63 -11.60
C HIS A 282 -2.37 8.88 -12.38
N ALA A 283 -3.31 9.49 -13.11
CA ALA A 283 -3.06 10.77 -13.76
C ALA A 283 -3.01 11.87 -12.69
N ARG A 284 -1.91 12.64 -12.64
CA ARG A 284 -1.72 13.76 -11.73
C ARG A 284 -1.25 15.01 -12.44
N VAL A 285 -1.71 16.17 -11.99
CA VAL A 285 -1.28 17.49 -12.44
C VAL A 285 0.03 17.86 -11.77
N LEU A 286 1.02 18.21 -12.58
CA LEU A 286 2.30 18.74 -12.11
C LEU A 286 2.36 20.25 -12.24
N ALA A 287 1.73 20.79 -13.29
CA ALA A 287 1.57 22.22 -13.53
C ALA A 287 0.41 22.46 -14.50
N ASP A 288 -0.30 23.57 -14.33
CA ASP A 288 -1.31 24.06 -15.28
C ASP A 288 -1.24 25.58 -15.30
N ASP A 289 -0.90 26.17 -16.46
CA ASP A 289 -0.85 27.64 -16.65
C ASP A 289 -2.01 28.15 -17.52
N GLY A 290 -2.91 27.25 -17.92
CA GLY A 290 -4.05 27.54 -18.80
C GLY A 290 -3.73 27.41 -20.30
N GLU A 291 -2.47 27.56 -20.71
CA GLU A 291 -2.02 27.29 -22.08
C GLU A 291 -1.46 25.87 -22.22
N THR A 292 -0.77 25.40 -21.19
CA THR A 292 -0.22 24.06 -21.09
C THR A 292 -0.56 23.40 -19.76
N THR A 293 -0.82 22.09 -19.83
CA THR A 293 -0.99 21.25 -18.63
C THR A 293 0.07 20.15 -18.66
N ARG A 294 0.89 20.08 -17.62
CA ARG A 294 1.91 19.06 -17.42
C ARG A 294 1.38 17.99 -16.47
N LEU A 295 1.45 16.73 -16.88
CA LEU A 295 0.88 15.58 -16.18
C LEU A 295 1.92 14.49 -15.91
N SER A 296 1.80 13.80 -14.78
CA SER A 296 2.38 12.46 -14.58
C SER A 296 1.30 11.39 -14.71
N VAL A 297 1.62 10.30 -15.39
CA VAL A 297 0.67 9.22 -15.67
C VAL A 297 1.41 7.88 -15.63
N PHE A 298 0.80 6.84 -15.05
CA PHE A 298 1.28 5.48 -15.23
C PHE A 298 0.62 4.85 -16.46
N ASP A 299 1.41 4.47 -17.45
CA ASP A 299 0.95 3.92 -18.71
C ASP A 299 1.14 2.40 -18.74
N ASN A 300 0.04 1.66 -18.66
CA ASN A 300 0.06 0.20 -18.60
C ASN A 300 0.46 -0.44 -19.94
N GLY A 301 0.36 0.27 -21.08
CA GLY A 301 0.84 -0.22 -22.37
C GLY A 301 0.05 -1.41 -22.95
N ARG A 302 -1.25 -1.53 -22.63
CA ARG A 302 -2.08 -2.70 -22.95
C ARG A 302 -3.37 -2.34 -23.71
N ARG A 303 -3.64 -3.05 -24.82
CA ARG A 303 -4.89 -2.91 -25.58
C ARG A 303 -6.03 -3.82 -25.09
N PRO A 304 -7.27 -3.55 -25.53
CA PRO A 304 -8.39 -4.49 -25.47
C PRO A 304 -7.99 -5.92 -25.82
N ALA A 305 -8.56 -6.91 -25.12
CA ALA A 305 -8.15 -8.33 -25.11
C ALA A 305 -6.89 -8.67 -24.28
N MET A 306 -6.37 -7.73 -23.49
CA MET A 306 -5.28 -7.98 -22.52
C MET A 306 -3.98 -8.47 -23.18
N LYS A 307 -3.73 -8.11 -24.45
CA LYS A 307 -2.42 -8.33 -25.07
C LYS A 307 -1.51 -7.14 -24.76
N PRO A 308 -0.30 -7.37 -24.23
CA PRO A 308 0.66 -6.29 -24.08
C PRO A 308 1.12 -5.82 -25.46
N GLU A 309 1.15 -4.52 -25.68
CA GLU A 309 1.78 -3.94 -26.86
C GLU A 309 3.22 -3.52 -26.57
N ARG A 310 3.46 -3.11 -25.33
CA ARG A 310 4.77 -2.64 -24.87
C ARG A 310 4.88 -2.73 -23.35
N PRO A 311 6.11 -2.61 -22.80
CA PRO A 311 6.33 -2.50 -21.37
C PRO A 311 5.59 -1.31 -20.78
N SER A 312 5.04 -1.52 -19.57
CA SER A 312 4.43 -0.46 -18.77
C SER A 312 5.51 0.51 -18.27
N ALA A 313 5.16 1.79 -18.14
CA ALA A 313 6.09 2.81 -17.72
C ALA A 313 5.39 3.97 -17.03
N GLY A 314 6.10 4.66 -16.13
CA GLY A 314 5.71 6.01 -15.75
C GLY A 314 5.99 6.98 -16.88
N VAL A 315 5.13 7.98 -17.07
CA VAL A 315 5.22 8.95 -18.17
C VAL A 315 4.99 10.35 -17.63
N ILE A 316 5.83 11.29 -18.06
CA ILE A 316 5.62 12.72 -17.87
C ILE A 316 5.34 13.33 -19.24
N LEU A 317 4.24 14.08 -19.34
CA LEU A 317 3.77 14.64 -20.59
C LEU A 317 3.24 16.05 -20.41
N GLN A 318 3.35 16.86 -21.46
CA GLN A 318 2.83 18.22 -21.50
C GLN A 318 1.82 18.35 -22.65
N LEU A 319 0.61 18.77 -22.30
CA LEU A 319 -0.48 19.07 -23.24
C LEU A 319 -0.42 20.56 -23.59
N ASN A 320 -0.47 20.91 -24.88
CA ASN A 320 -0.61 22.29 -25.33
C ASN A 320 -2.05 22.53 -25.81
N HIS A 321 -2.79 23.40 -25.12
CA HIS A 321 -4.20 23.65 -25.38
C HIS A 321 -4.46 24.52 -26.60
N LYS A 322 -3.45 25.24 -27.11
CA LYS A 322 -3.56 26.10 -28.29
C LYS A 322 -3.25 25.34 -29.58
N SER A 323 -2.12 24.65 -29.64
CA SER A 323 -1.73 23.84 -30.80
C SER A 323 -2.41 22.47 -30.81
N LYS A 324 -3.03 22.06 -29.69
CA LYS A 324 -3.61 20.72 -29.50
C LYS A 324 -2.60 19.59 -29.65
N THR A 325 -1.33 19.86 -29.37
CA THR A 325 -0.24 18.86 -29.44
C THR A 325 0.15 18.36 -28.06
N VAL A 326 0.86 17.23 -28.03
CA VAL A 326 1.37 16.60 -26.81
C VAL A 326 2.86 16.35 -26.93
N LEU A 327 3.61 16.72 -25.90
CA LEU A 327 5.02 16.40 -25.74
C LEU A 327 5.17 15.32 -24.67
N VAL A 328 5.85 14.22 -25.02
CA VAL A 328 6.31 13.24 -24.03
C VAL A 328 7.68 13.68 -23.55
N GLU A 329 7.75 14.23 -22.34
CA GLU A 329 9.01 14.70 -21.77
C GLU A 329 9.89 13.52 -21.35
N ARG A 330 9.28 12.50 -20.75
CA ARG A 330 10.02 11.37 -20.19
C ARG A 330 9.18 10.12 -20.04
N ARG A 331 9.84 8.97 -20.18
CA ARG A 331 9.29 7.64 -19.89
C ARG A 331 10.24 6.88 -18.94
N TYR A 332 9.68 6.31 -17.89
CA TYR A 332 10.38 5.57 -16.85
C TYR A 332 9.99 4.09 -16.91
N SER A 333 10.81 3.30 -17.59
CA SER A 333 10.62 1.85 -17.76
C SER A 333 11.26 1.06 -16.64
N GLY A 334 10.72 -0.13 -16.36
CA GLY A 334 11.30 -1.09 -15.42
C GLY A 334 12.80 -1.34 -15.63
N PRO A 335 13.65 -1.19 -14.60
CA PRO A 335 15.08 -1.45 -14.71
C PRO A 335 15.36 -2.96 -14.86
N GLY A 336 16.08 -3.34 -15.91
CA GLY A 336 16.57 -4.71 -16.16
C GLY A 336 15.48 -5.74 -16.56
N VAL A 337 14.21 -5.38 -16.53
CA VAL A 337 13.08 -6.27 -16.91
C VAL A 337 11.96 -5.49 -17.59
N GLN A 338 11.24 -6.13 -18.50
CA GLN A 338 10.03 -5.56 -19.08
C GLN A 338 8.83 -5.83 -18.18
N TYR A 339 8.43 -4.84 -17.38
CA TYR A 339 7.19 -4.93 -16.61
C TYR A 339 5.98 -4.85 -17.52
N ILE A 340 5.08 -5.83 -17.40
CA ILE A 340 3.82 -5.92 -18.16
C ILE A 340 2.68 -5.90 -17.14
N ILE A 341 2.34 -4.69 -16.69
CA ILE A 341 1.43 -4.47 -15.56
C ILE A 341 -0.02 -4.47 -16.04
N LYS A 342 -0.83 -5.40 -15.52
CA LYS A 342 -2.22 -5.59 -15.99
C LYS A 342 -3.18 -4.63 -15.29
N VAL A 343 -2.93 -4.36 -14.02
CA VAL A 343 -3.80 -3.57 -13.16
C VAL A 343 -2.97 -2.67 -12.25
N ALA A 344 -3.54 -1.52 -11.89
CA ALA A 344 -2.94 -0.57 -10.98
C ALA A 344 -1.63 0.03 -11.52
N GLY A 345 -0.89 0.69 -10.63
CA GLY A 345 0.36 1.38 -10.92
C GLY A 345 0.26 2.88 -10.70
N SER A 346 1.37 3.49 -10.32
CA SER A 346 1.47 4.91 -10.01
C SER A 346 2.74 5.52 -10.57
N THR A 347 2.67 6.81 -10.89
CA THR A 347 3.82 7.67 -11.15
C THR A 347 3.65 8.90 -10.29
N LEU A 348 4.59 9.12 -9.37
CA LEU A 348 4.58 10.20 -8.40
C LEU A 348 5.88 10.99 -8.55
N VAL A 349 5.76 12.29 -8.85
CA VAL A 349 6.89 13.22 -8.83
C VAL A 349 7.05 13.73 -7.39
N LEU A 350 8.25 13.59 -6.85
CA LEU A 350 8.59 13.92 -5.46
C LEU A 350 9.07 15.39 -5.35
N PRO A 351 9.11 16.00 -4.15
CA PRO A 351 9.47 17.41 -3.99
C PRO A 351 10.84 17.81 -4.55
N ASN A 352 11.82 16.90 -4.57
CA ASN A 352 13.14 17.10 -5.17
C ASN A 352 13.19 16.78 -6.68
N GLN A 353 12.03 16.58 -7.32
CA GLN A 353 11.85 16.20 -8.72
C GLN A 353 12.29 14.78 -9.09
N ASN A 354 12.65 13.95 -8.11
CA ASN A 354 12.73 12.51 -8.35
C ASN A 354 11.35 11.95 -8.71
N VAL A 355 11.32 10.77 -9.31
CA VAL A 355 10.08 10.10 -9.73
C VAL A 355 10.02 8.71 -9.12
N LEU A 356 8.99 8.46 -8.33
CA LEU A 356 8.63 7.15 -7.82
C LEU A 356 7.61 6.50 -8.76
N VAL A 357 7.93 5.32 -9.27
CA VAL A 357 7.06 4.52 -10.13
C VAL A 357 6.68 3.25 -9.40
N GLY A 358 5.39 3.07 -9.11
CA GLY A 358 4.83 1.83 -8.58
C GLY A 358 4.34 0.95 -9.72
N PHE A 359 4.84 -0.29 -9.81
CA PHE A 359 4.52 -1.24 -10.88
C PHE A 359 3.41 -2.23 -10.49
N GLY A 360 2.30 -1.74 -9.93
CA GLY A 360 1.03 -2.47 -9.82
C GLY A 360 1.12 -3.93 -9.35
N ASP A 361 0.61 -4.84 -10.19
CA ASP A 361 0.54 -6.30 -9.97
C ASP A 361 1.87 -7.06 -10.10
N SER A 362 3.00 -6.35 -10.17
CA SER A 362 4.34 -6.92 -9.94
C SER A 362 4.84 -6.80 -8.51
N ALA A 363 4.14 -6.04 -7.67
CA ALA A 363 4.57 -5.72 -6.30
C ALA A 363 5.92 -5.00 -6.20
N CYS A 364 6.39 -4.39 -7.30
CA CYS A 364 7.65 -3.67 -7.37
C CYS A 364 7.43 -2.16 -7.45
N PHE A 365 8.40 -1.40 -6.96
CA PHE A 365 8.48 0.04 -7.16
C PHE A 365 9.93 0.48 -7.40
N THR A 366 10.09 1.63 -8.03
CA THR A 366 11.39 2.16 -8.42
C THR A 366 11.41 3.66 -8.26
N GLU A 367 12.50 4.18 -7.69
CA GLU A 367 12.75 5.61 -7.63
C GLU A 367 13.85 5.98 -8.63
N TYR A 368 13.61 7.03 -9.39
CA TYR A 368 14.57 7.63 -10.32
C TYR A 368 14.82 9.06 -9.92
N THR A 369 16.02 9.55 -10.20
CA THR A 369 16.30 10.99 -10.19
C THR A 369 15.50 11.72 -11.27
N SER A 370 15.43 13.05 -11.19
CA SER A 370 14.76 13.91 -12.18
C SER A 370 15.28 13.71 -13.62
N ASN A 371 16.55 13.38 -13.78
CA ASN A 371 17.17 13.08 -15.08
C ASN A 371 17.06 11.61 -15.51
N GLY A 372 16.39 10.75 -14.73
CA GLY A 372 16.10 9.36 -15.06
C GLY A 372 17.14 8.32 -14.61
N THR A 373 18.14 8.72 -13.81
CA THR A 373 19.07 7.77 -13.18
C THR A 373 18.33 6.94 -12.14
N LEU A 374 18.57 5.62 -12.13
CA LEU A 374 18.00 4.71 -11.14
C LEU A 374 18.58 5.03 -9.76
N ALA A 375 17.73 5.20 -8.73
CA ALA A 375 18.15 5.42 -7.35
C ALA A 375 17.77 4.22 -6.45
N LEU A 376 16.62 3.60 -6.66
CA LEU A 376 16.22 2.38 -5.94
C LEU A 376 15.34 1.49 -6.80
N LYS A 377 15.52 0.16 -6.66
CA LYS A 377 14.62 -0.88 -7.15
C LYS A 377 14.29 -1.83 -6.01
N ALA A 378 13.02 -1.87 -5.61
CA ALA A 378 12.52 -2.75 -4.56
C ALA A 378 11.28 -3.52 -5.03
N CYS A 379 11.13 -4.76 -4.55
CA CYS A 379 9.95 -5.58 -4.75
C CYS A 379 9.57 -6.28 -3.46
N LEU A 380 8.28 -6.47 -3.21
CA LEU A 380 7.83 -7.38 -2.15
C LEU A 380 8.28 -8.80 -2.51
N LYS A 381 9.01 -9.44 -1.59
CA LYS A 381 9.35 -10.86 -1.65
C LYS A 381 8.16 -11.63 -1.13
N ASP A 382 7.33 -12.10 -2.06
CA ASP A 382 6.08 -12.73 -1.74
C ASP A 382 5.69 -13.74 -2.83
N ASP A 383 5.60 -15.01 -2.44
CA ASP A 383 5.27 -16.11 -3.35
C ASP A 383 3.78 -16.11 -3.77
N THR A 384 2.94 -15.29 -3.13
CA THR A 384 1.49 -15.22 -3.39
C THR A 384 1.10 -14.28 -4.54
N ARG A 385 2.09 -13.70 -5.25
CA ARG A 385 1.88 -12.68 -6.31
C ARG A 385 1.15 -11.44 -5.80
N GLY A 386 1.68 -10.87 -4.71
CA GLY A 386 1.21 -9.60 -4.15
C GLY A 386 1.05 -8.49 -5.18
N THR A 387 0.23 -7.49 -4.85
CA THR A 387 0.02 -6.30 -5.67
C THR A 387 0.17 -5.06 -4.80
N LEU A 388 0.88 -4.06 -5.32
CA LEU A 388 0.85 -2.70 -4.77
C LEU A 388 -0.06 -1.87 -5.66
N TYR A 389 -1.22 -1.46 -5.16
CA TYR A 389 -2.15 -0.67 -5.99
C TYR A 389 -1.48 0.64 -6.44
N ARG A 390 -0.88 1.35 -5.48
CA ARG A 390 0.00 2.50 -5.68
C ARG A 390 1.16 2.39 -4.69
N ALA A 391 2.27 3.05 -5.01
CA ALA A 391 3.36 3.30 -4.08
C ALA A 391 3.51 4.81 -3.88
N TYR A 392 3.69 5.23 -2.63
CA TYR A 392 3.84 6.63 -2.24
C TYR A 392 5.12 6.85 -1.45
N LYS A 393 5.61 8.09 -1.44
CA LYS A 393 6.72 8.51 -0.60
C LYS A 393 6.49 9.93 -0.09
N SER A 394 6.67 10.13 1.21
CA SER A 394 6.48 11.42 1.87
C SER A 394 7.29 11.52 3.17
N PRO A 395 7.69 12.73 3.62
CA PRO A 395 8.11 12.94 5.00
C PRO A 395 7.01 12.53 5.98
N TRP A 396 7.41 12.03 7.16
CA TRP A 396 6.46 11.62 8.19
C TRP A 396 7.04 11.72 9.60
N ILE A 397 6.24 12.24 10.53
CA ILE A 397 6.54 12.26 11.96
C ILE A 397 5.54 11.35 12.65
N GLY A 398 6.00 10.16 13.05
CA GLY A 398 5.22 9.18 13.79
C GLY A 398 5.55 9.21 15.27
N ARG A 399 4.52 9.36 16.10
CA ARG A 399 4.55 9.47 17.57
C ARG A 399 3.61 8.43 18.19
N PRO A 400 3.92 7.13 18.07
CA PRO A 400 3.03 6.09 18.56
C PRO A 400 2.77 6.24 20.07
N LEU A 401 1.54 5.93 20.49
CA LEU A 401 1.15 5.93 21.91
C LEU A 401 1.46 4.62 22.63
N SER A 402 1.88 3.58 21.90
CA SER A 402 2.34 2.34 22.52
C SER A 402 3.63 2.58 23.29
N ASP A 403 3.91 1.75 24.29
CA ASP A 403 5.21 1.76 24.94
C ASP A 403 6.33 1.27 23.99
N VAL A 404 7.57 1.60 24.34
CA VAL A 404 8.75 0.99 23.71
C VAL A 404 8.74 -0.51 24.04
N ALA A 405 8.86 -1.36 23.03
CA ALA A 405 8.95 -2.80 23.20
C ALA A 405 10.38 -3.19 23.59
N LEU A 406 10.51 -3.96 24.66
CA LEU A 406 11.79 -4.46 25.18
C LEU A 406 11.67 -5.94 25.52
N VAL A 407 12.61 -6.73 25.01
CA VAL A 407 12.92 -8.07 25.53
C VAL A 407 14.34 -8.05 26.05
N SER A 408 14.52 -8.57 27.27
CA SER A 408 15.83 -8.78 27.89
C SER A 408 16.08 -10.28 28.02
N PHE A 409 17.23 -10.75 27.57
CA PHE A 409 17.61 -12.16 27.55
C PHE A 409 19.03 -12.34 28.09
N SER A 410 19.27 -13.42 28.83
CA SER A 410 20.60 -13.86 29.22
C SER A 410 20.63 -15.37 29.25
N ARG A 411 21.64 -16.00 28.65
CA ARG A 411 21.75 -17.48 28.61
C ARG A 411 21.77 -18.10 30.00
N THR A 412 22.43 -17.44 30.95
CA THR A 412 22.48 -17.82 32.38
C THR A 412 22.46 -16.56 33.24
N ASN A 413 22.30 -16.68 34.56
CA ASN A 413 22.43 -15.56 35.51
C ASN A 413 23.87 -15.01 35.64
N LEU A 414 24.84 -15.59 34.92
CA LEU A 414 26.25 -15.18 34.90
C LEU A 414 26.70 -14.71 33.51
N SER A 415 25.85 -14.85 32.51
CA SER A 415 26.14 -14.47 31.11
C SER A 415 25.90 -12.98 30.88
N SER A 416 26.39 -12.47 29.73
CA SER A 416 26.00 -11.18 29.20
C SER A 416 24.49 -11.09 28.98
N THR A 417 23.95 -9.87 29.06
CA THR A 417 22.53 -9.61 28.75
C THR A 417 22.42 -9.08 27.32
N ALA A 418 21.51 -9.65 26.54
CA ALA A 418 21.07 -9.16 25.24
C ALA A 418 19.70 -8.48 25.38
N PHE A 419 19.58 -7.28 24.83
CA PHE A 419 18.34 -6.51 24.77
C PHE A 419 17.92 -6.36 23.31
N TYR A 420 16.63 -6.58 23.06
CA TYR A 420 15.99 -6.36 21.78
C TYR A 420 14.96 -5.26 21.95
N VAL A 421 15.13 -4.18 21.21
CA VAL A 421 14.35 -2.95 21.40
C VAL A 421 13.73 -2.50 20.09
N SER A 422 12.42 -2.22 20.09
CA SER A 422 11.74 -1.62 18.94
C SER A 422 10.61 -0.67 19.39
N TRP A 423 10.17 0.22 18.51
CA TRP A 423 9.01 1.07 18.75
C TRP A 423 8.25 1.34 17.44
N ASN A 424 7.16 0.60 17.23
CA ASN A 424 6.43 0.56 15.97
C ASN A 424 5.84 1.94 15.60
N GLY A 425 6.39 2.58 14.57
CA GLY A 425 5.98 3.88 14.07
C GLY A 425 6.71 5.09 14.64
N ALA A 426 7.63 4.91 15.60
CA ALA A 426 8.38 6.05 16.14
C ALA A 426 9.49 6.50 15.17
N THR A 427 9.33 7.67 14.56
CA THR A 427 10.28 8.17 13.54
C THR A 427 11.34 9.14 14.08
N GLU A 428 11.12 9.69 15.28
CA GLU A 428 12.01 10.70 15.88
C GLU A 428 13.12 10.08 16.76
N VAL A 429 13.08 8.77 17.01
CA VAL A 429 14.09 8.07 17.83
C VAL A 429 15.42 7.97 17.10
N ARG A 430 16.50 8.46 17.75
CA ARG A 430 17.88 8.38 17.26
C ARG A 430 18.76 7.47 18.10
N GLN A 431 18.51 7.39 19.39
CA GLN A 431 19.29 6.58 20.31
C GLN A 431 18.41 5.83 21.30
N TRP A 432 18.93 4.71 21.78
CA TRP A 432 18.38 3.97 22.91
C TRP A 432 19.32 4.13 24.09
N ARG A 433 18.76 4.45 25.25
CA ARG A 433 19.46 4.39 26.54
C ARG A 433 18.89 3.22 27.34
N VAL A 434 19.72 2.22 27.61
CA VAL A 434 19.36 1.06 28.43
C VAL A 434 19.72 1.34 29.88
N LEU A 435 18.78 1.11 30.78
CA LEU A 435 19.02 1.15 32.22
C LEU A 435 18.80 -0.24 32.81
N GLY A 436 19.82 -0.79 33.45
CA GLY A 436 19.83 -2.14 34.02
C GLY A 436 19.90 -2.13 35.55
N ALA A 437 19.46 -3.22 36.16
CA ALA A 437 19.51 -3.43 37.61
C ALA A 437 19.78 -4.89 37.97
N SER A 438 20.36 -5.11 39.15
CA SER A 438 20.54 -6.44 39.74
C SER A 438 19.27 -7.00 40.40
N SER A 439 18.22 -6.19 40.53
CA SER A 439 16.90 -6.58 41.02
C SER A 439 15.79 -5.90 40.21
N GLN A 440 14.59 -6.47 40.19
CA GLN A 440 13.45 -5.89 39.47
C GLN A 440 12.99 -4.54 40.05
N SER A 441 13.29 -4.27 41.32
CA SER A 441 13.00 -3.00 42.00
C SER A 441 14.08 -1.93 41.81
N GLY A 442 15.18 -2.23 41.11
CA GLY A 442 16.32 -1.33 41.00
C GLY A 442 17.34 -1.46 42.14
N PRO A 443 18.18 -0.43 42.37
CA PRO A 443 18.27 0.79 41.58
C PRO A 443 18.69 0.50 40.13
N PHE A 444 18.22 1.33 39.19
CA PHE A 444 18.57 1.23 37.77
C PHE A 444 19.69 2.19 37.43
N GLU A 445 20.70 1.71 36.72
CA GLU A 445 21.84 2.50 36.24
C GLU A 445 21.94 2.44 34.71
N GLU A 446 22.47 3.50 34.09
CA GLU A 446 22.69 3.51 32.63
C GLU A 446 23.79 2.50 32.28
N VAL A 447 23.42 1.45 31.53
CA VAL A 447 24.33 0.36 31.15
C VAL A 447 24.87 0.50 29.75
N SER A 448 24.09 1.12 28.86
CA SER A 448 24.47 1.29 27.47
C SER A 448 23.66 2.41 26.82
N ARG A 449 24.29 3.05 25.83
CA ARG A 449 23.65 4.02 24.94
C ARG A 449 24.10 3.74 23.52
N VAL A 450 23.14 3.46 22.63
CA VAL A 450 23.43 3.06 21.24
C VAL A 450 22.56 3.82 20.26
N ALA A 451 23.05 3.98 19.02
CA ALA A 451 22.23 4.48 17.93
C ALA A 451 21.15 3.47 17.53
N LYS A 452 19.98 3.95 17.09
CA LYS A 452 18.92 3.11 16.54
C LYS A 452 19.37 2.43 15.25
N GLY A 453 19.31 1.10 15.19
CA GLY A 453 19.84 0.28 14.09
C GLY A 453 18.75 -0.48 13.32
N GLY A 454 17.80 0.22 12.68
CA GLY A 454 16.68 -0.40 11.95
C GLY A 454 15.38 -0.42 12.75
N PHE A 455 14.47 -1.36 12.47
CA PHE A 455 13.21 -1.50 13.22
C PHE A 455 13.47 -1.96 14.66
N GLU A 456 14.20 -3.07 14.79
CA GLU A 456 14.68 -3.62 16.07
C GLU A 456 16.18 -3.38 16.21
N THR A 457 16.61 -2.94 17.39
CA THR A 457 18.02 -2.78 17.73
C THR A 457 18.40 -3.82 18.77
N THR A 458 19.41 -4.64 18.44
CA THR A 458 20.03 -5.59 19.37
C THR A 458 21.17 -4.90 20.11
N ILE A 459 21.16 -4.99 21.43
CA ILE A 459 22.14 -4.36 22.33
C ILE A 459 22.66 -5.44 23.27
N SER A 460 23.97 -5.62 23.38
CA SER A 460 24.55 -6.55 24.33
C SER A 460 25.42 -5.84 25.37
N THR A 461 25.50 -6.43 26.56
CA THR A 461 26.38 -5.98 27.66
C THR A 461 27.44 -7.03 27.96
N ASP A 462 28.37 -6.70 28.86
CA ASP A 462 29.40 -7.62 29.37
C ASP A 462 28.95 -8.39 30.64
N LYS A 463 27.79 -8.05 31.21
CA LYS A 463 27.31 -8.55 32.50
C LYS A 463 25.83 -8.91 32.46
N HIS A 464 25.43 -9.74 33.43
CA HIS A 464 24.04 -10.05 33.71
C HIS A 464 23.35 -8.89 34.44
N TYR A 465 22.18 -8.48 33.95
CA TYR A 465 21.24 -7.62 34.66
C TYR A 465 19.94 -8.41 34.87
N ALA A 466 19.39 -8.40 36.08
CA ALA A 466 18.16 -9.14 36.39
C ALA A 466 16.90 -8.46 35.84
N ALA A 467 16.96 -7.14 35.67
CA ALA A 467 15.91 -6.36 35.03
C ALA A 467 16.49 -5.16 34.29
N ALA A 468 15.75 -4.67 33.29
CA ALA A 468 16.09 -3.45 32.57
C ALA A 468 14.85 -2.72 32.08
N TYR A 469 15.00 -1.42 31.79
CA TYR A 469 14.08 -0.68 30.93
C TYR A 469 14.89 0.17 29.95
N VAL A 470 14.24 0.58 28.86
CA VAL A 470 14.89 1.38 27.82
C VAL A 470 14.15 2.68 27.63
N GLU A 471 14.91 3.76 27.45
CA GLU A 471 14.43 5.07 27.04
C GLU A 471 14.78 5.32 25.58
N ALA A 472 13.79 5.79 24.83
CA ALA A 472 13.94 6.24 23.45
C ALA A 472 14.33 7.71 23.44
N LEU A 473 15.42 8.06 22.76
CA LEU A 473 15.95 9.42 22.76
C LEU A 473 15.86 10.08 21.38
N SER A 474 15.57 11.39 21.37
CA SER A 474 15.62 12.24 20.18
C SER A 474 17.07 12.49 19.71
N ALA A 475 17.24 13.28 18.64
CA ALA A 475 18.56 13.72 18.17
C ALA A 475 19.27 14.61 19.21
N GLU A 476 18.50 15.37 19.98
CA GLU A 476 18.93 16.30 21.02
C GLU A 476 19.13 15.61 22.38
N GLY A 477 18.79 14.33 22.48
CA GLY A 477 18.92 13.53 23.70
C GLY A 477 17.72 13.61 24.65
N GLU A 478 16.59 14.16 24.21
CA GLU A 478 15.34 14.20 24.99
C GLU A 478 14.68 12.83 25.05
N VAL A 479 14.09 12.48 26.20
CA VAL A 479 13.34 11.22 26.35
C VAL A 479 11.97 11.36 25.69
N LEU A 480 11.78 10.61 24.60
CA LEU A 480 10.52 10.58 23.85
C LEU A 480 9.51 9.58 24.43
N GLY A 481 10.01 8.50 25.03
CA GLY A 481 9.22 7.42 25.60
C GLY A 481 10.11 6.37 26.26
N LYS A 482 9.49 5.43 26.97
CA LYS A 482 10.20 4.35 27.66
C LYS A 482 9.45 3.04 27.59
N SER A 483 10.15 1.94 27.83
CA SER A 483 9.54 0.63 28.01
C SER A 483 9.02 0.47 29.45
N ALA A 484 8.20 -0.55 29.66
CA ALA A 484 8.05 -1.12 30.99
C ALA A 484 9.39 -1.73 31.47
N VAL A 485 9.52 -1.94 32.78
CA VAL A 485 10.62 -2.73 33.34
C VAL A 485 10.43 -4.19 32.92
N ALA A 486 11.38 -4.71 32.16
CA ALA A 486 11.43 -6.11 31.75
C ALA A 486 12.35 -6.88 32.71
N ALA A 487 11.87 -8.00 33.23
CA ALA A 487 12.75 -9.00 33.85
C ALA A 487 13.56 -9.68 32.74
N THR A 488 14.82 -9.99 33.02
CA THR A 488 15.67 -10.70 32.07
C THR A 488 15.26 -12.17 32.01
N LEU A 489 14.85 -12.61 30.83
CA LEU A 489 14.56 -14.00 30.55
C LEU A 489 15.86 -14.80 30.63
N VAL A 490 15.90 -15.77 31.54
CA VAL A 490 16.96 -16.77 31.60
C VAL A 490 16.31 -18.13 31.34
N PRO A 491 16.71 -18.84 30.27
CA PRO A 491 16.13 -20.13 29.92
C PRO A 491 16.43 -21.15 31.02
N SER A 492 15.53 -22.11 31.22
CA SER A 492 15.80 -23.26 32.11
C SER A 492 17.03 -24.04 31.62
N GLU A 493 17.72 -24.74 32.51
CA GLU A 493 18.90 -25.57 32.17
C GLU A 493 18.63 -26.54 31.01
N ALA A 494 17.41 -27.10 30.92
CA ALA A 494 17.00 -28.00 29.83
C ALA A 494 17.09 -27.37 28.43
N ASN A 495 16.89 -26.05 28.33
CA ASN A 495 16.99 -25.30 27.08
C ASN A 495 18.39 -24.75 26.81
N GLY A 496 19.29 -24.78 27.80
CA GLY A 496 20.65 -24.26 27.70
C GLY A 496 21.44 -24.73 26.47
N PRO A 497 21.39 -26.02 26.07
CA PRO A 497 22.06 -26.51 24.86
C PRO A 497 21.55 -25.92 23.54
N HIS A 498 20.35 -25.32 23.55
CA HIS A 498 19.71 -24.71 22.38
C HIS A 498 19.83 -23.19 22.36
N CYS A 499 20.55 -22.59 23.31
CA CYS A 499 20.71 -21.15 23.41
C CYS A 499 22.17 -20.72 23.30
N ASP A 500 22.40 -19.60 22.63
CA ASP A 500 23.65 -18.84 22.71
C ASP A 500 23.48 -17.62 23.62
N ASP A 501 24.47 -16.71 23.63
CA ASP A 501 24.41 -15.51 24.47
C ASP A 501 23.43 -14.44 23.95
N PHE A 502 22.79 -14.66 22.81
CA PHE A 502 21.81 -13.75 22.20
C PHE A 502 20.39 -14.31 22.28
N TRP A 503 20.18 -15.57 21.91
CA TRP A 503 18.84 -16.15 21.89
C TRP A 503 18.83 -17.68 21.99
N CYS A 504 17.63 -18.25 22.09
CA CYS A 504 17.38 -19.69 22.03
C CYS A 504 16.78 -20.09 20.67
N ILE A 505 17.28 -21.17 20.07
CA ILE A 505 16.61 -21.84 18.96
C ILE A 505 15.33 -22.46 19.53
N GLU A 506 14.19 -22.18 18.89
CA GLU A 506 12.90 -22.73 19.33
C GLU A 506 12.90 -24.26 19.20
N SER A 507 12.80 -24.97 20.33
CA SER A 507 12.71 -26.42 20.37
C SER A 507 11.27 -26.88 20.15
N SER A 508 10.76 -26.73 18.92
CA SER A 508 9.60 -27.50 18.47
C SER A 508 10.03 -28.47 17.39
N PRO A 509 10.26 -29.77 17.70
CA PRO A 509 10.26 -30.77 16.65
C PRO A 509 8.90 -30.69 15.97
N CYS A 510 8.87 -30.49 14.66
CA CYS A 510 7.66 -30.76 13.89
C CYS A 510 7.13 -32.12 14.34
N PRO A 511 5.85 -32.28 14.71
CA PRO A 511 5.28 -33.61 14.68
C PRO A 511 5.53 -34.13 13.26
N ALA A 512 6.37 -35.16 13.14
CA ALA A 512 6.56 -35.85 11.88
C ALA A 512 5.16 -36.16 11.35
N ALA A 513 4.88 -35.77 10.11
CA ALA A 513 3.65 -36.17 9.46
C ALA A 513 3.57 -37.69 9.59
N VAL A 514 2.67 -38.17 10.46
CA VAL A 514 2.32 -39.57 10.49
C VAL A 514 1.76 -39.83 9.11
N GLU A 515 2.46 -40.63 8.31
CA GLU A 515 1.90 -41.23 7.11
C GLU A 515 0.67 -42.05 7.54
N THR A 516 -0.49 -41.42 7.60
CA THR A 516 -1.74 -42.16 7.69
C THR A 516 -2.04 -42.64 6.28
N GLY A 517 -1.61 -43.88 6.02
CA GLY A 517 -2.11 -44.69 4.93
C GLY A 517 -3.64 -44.66 4.88
N SER A 518 -4.16 -44.83 3.66
CA SER A 518 -5.58 -44.80 3.33
C SER A 518 -6.47 -45.60 4.29
N ALA A 519 -7.53 -44.99 4.81
CA ALA A 519 -8.84 -45.64 4.98
C ALA A 519 -9.95 -44.62 5.28
N VAL A 520 -10.86 -44.48 4.31
CA VAL A 520 -12.33 -44.41 4.41
C VAL A 520 -12.98 -43.85 5.70
N GLY A 521 -13.80 -42.80 5.54
CA GLY A 521 -14.91 -42.52 6.47
C GLY A 521 -15.18 -41.04 6.74
N GLY A 522 -15.82 -40.34 5.79
CA GLY A 522 -16.29 -38.97 6.02
C GLY A 522 -17.61 -38.93 6.79
N VAL A 523 -17.66 -38.13 7.85
CA VAL A 523 -18.91 -37.61 8.45
C VAL A 523 -18.86 -36.08 8.34
N PRO A 524 -19.91 -35.42 7.79
CA PRO A 524 -19.86 -34.01 7.43
C PRO A 524 -20.20 -33.08 8.61
N SER A 525 -19.50 -31.93 8.69
CA SER A 525 -19.91 -30.80 9.52
C SER A 525 -20.59 -29.73 8.65
N PRO A 526 -21.66 -29.07 9.12
CA PRO A 526 -22.59 -28.33 8.26
C PRO A 526 -22.17 -26.86 8.11
N LEU A 527 -22.02 -26.39 6.86
CA LEU A 527 -22.33 -25.05 6.34
C LEU A 527 -21.55 -24.80 5.04
N HIS A 528 -21.84 -25.60 4.02
CA HIS A 528 -21.50 -25.31 2.63
C HIS A 528 -22.76 -25.42 1.79
N VAL A 529 -23.45 -24.31 1.58
CA VAL A 529 -24.45 -24.21 0.50
C VAL A 529 -23.69 -23.96 -0.80
N LYS A 530 -23.35 -25.04 -1.50
CA LYS A 530 -22.91 -25.01 -2.90
C LYS A 530 -24.13 -24.78 -3.79
N TRP A 531 -24.25 -23.60 -4.39
CA TRP A 531 -25.09 -23.42 -5.57
C TRP A 531 -24.30 -23.85 -6.82
N ARG A 532 -24.59 -25.06 -7.33
CA ARG A 532 -24.30 -25.42 -8.73
C ARG A 532 -25.60 -25.36 -9.52
N GLY A 533 -25.59 -24.57 -10.59
CA GLY A 533 -26.65 -24.56 -11.58
C GLY A 533 -26.71 -25.88 -12.36
N GLY A 534 -27.91 -26.21 -12.80
CA GLY A 534 -28.20 -27.27 -13.75
C GLY A 534 -29.67 -27.21 -14.15
N CYS A 535 -29.92 -26.83 -15.41
CA CYS A 535 -31.24 -26.88 -16.05
C CYS A 535 -31.87 -28.28 -15.94
N GLY A 536 -33.17 -28.33 -15.68
CA GLY A 536 -33.97 -29.54 -15.75
C GLY A 536 -35.45 -29.20 -15.86
N ILE A 537 -35.99 -29.37 -17.07
CA ILE A 537 -37.39 -29.22 -17.45
C ILE A 537 -38.24 -30.24 -16.66
N GLY A 538 -39.38 -29.81 -16.11
CA GLY A 538 -40.37 -30.70 -15.49
C GLY A 538 -41.71 -30.00 -15.28
N ARG A 539 -42.76 -30.59 -15.85
CA ARG A 539 -44.12 -30.05 -16.05
C ARG A 539 -44.98 -29.95 -14.78
N ARG A 540 -45.94 -29.00 -14.86
CA ARG A 540 -47.31 -28.90 -14.31
C ARG A 540 -47.79 -29.96 -13.30
N LEU A 541 -48.48 -29.47 -12.26
CA LEU A 541 -49.87 -29.72 -11.80
C LEU A 541 -50.00 -28.94 -10.47
N ALA A 542 -50.98 -28.09 -10.16
CA ALA A 542 -52.29 -27.76 -10.70
C ALA A 542 -52.53 -26.25 -10.61
#